data_AF-A0A6C0B5L4-F1
#
_entry.id   AF-A0A6C0B5L4-F1
#
_cell.length_a   1.000
_cell.length_b   1.000
_cell.length_c   1.000
_cell.angle_alpha   90.00
_cell.angle_beta   90.00
_cell.angle_gamma   90.00
#
_symmetry.space_group_name_H-M   'P 1'
#
loop_
_entity.id
_entity.type
_entity.pdbx_description
1 polymer ?
#
loop_
_entity_poly.entity_id
_entity_poly.type
_entity_poly.pdbx_seq_one_letter_code
_entity_poly.pdbx_strand_id
1 'polypeptide(L)'
;MTLELRKFDMRSITFDPKENKGPVIVLIGRRDTGKTFLVKDLLYFHQDIPIGTVISGTEAGNGFYGKLVPKLFIHEEYNSVLIENVLRRQRAVMKQCNQEMETYKKCSIDPRTFVILDDCLYDNTWARDKLMRALFMNGELFA
;
A
#
# COMPACT_ATOMS: atom_id res chain seq x y z
N MET A 1 0.82 -7.70 -36.78
CA MET A 1 1.49 -7.48 -35.48
C MET A 1 1.25 -8.71 -34.63
N THR A 2 2.31 -9.43 -34.26
CA THR A 2 2.24 -10.53 -33.31
C THR A 2 2.50 -9.92 -31.93
N LEU A 3 1.49 -9.92 -31.06
CA LEU A 3 1.62 -9.44 -29.70
C LEU A 3 2.47 -10.44 -28.90
N GLU A 4 3.70 -10.07 -28.55
CA GLU A 4 4.55 -10.87 -27.66
C GLU A 4 4.10 -10.70 -26.22
N LEU A 5 3.03 -11.39 -25.85
CA LEU A 5 2.54 -11.44 -24.49
C LEU A 5 3.39 -12.39 -23.65
N ARG A 6 3.95 -11.88 -22.56
CA ARG A 6 4.58 -12.69 -21.50
C ARG A 6 3.78 -12.54 -20.21
N LYS A 7 3.76 -13.61 -19.41
CA LYS A 7 3.21 -13.53 -18.06
C LYS A 7 4.04 -12.51 -17.26
N PHE A 8 3.35 -11.56 -16.63
CA PHE A 8 4.00 -10.59 -15.76
C PHE A 8 4.61 -11.28 -14.54
N ASP A 9 5.87 -10.96 -14.22
CA ASP A 9 6.53 -11.48 -13.03
C ASP A 9 6.26 -10.57 -11.83
N MET A 10 5.44 -11.03 -10.89
CA MET A 10 5.07 -10.26 -9.70
C MET A 10 6.29 -9.91 -8.82
N ARG A 11 7.37 -10.71 -8.89
CA ARG A 11 8.61 -10.47 -8.13
C ARG A 11 9.42 -9.29 -8.67
N SER A 12 9.09 -8.79 -9.86
CA SER A 12 9.72 -7.58 -10.42
C SER A 12 9.31 -6.31 -9.69
N ILE A 13 8.20 -6.35 -8.94
CA ILE A 13 7.79 -5.28 -8.04
C ILE A 13 8.57 -5.46 -6.74
N THR A 14 9.40 -4.50 -6.37
CA THR A 14 10.24 -4.54 -5.17
C THR A 14 9.82 -3.46 -4.17
N PHE A 15 9.85 -3.81 -2.88
CA PHE A 15 9.66 -2.91 -1.73
C PHE A 15 10.90 -2.99 -0.83
N ASP A 16 12.09 -2.91 -1.45
CA ASP A 16 13.36 -2.94 -0.70
C ASP A 16 13.55 -1.59 -0.02
N PRO A 17 13.63 -1.55 1.33
CA PRO A 17 13.78 -0.29 2.08
C PRO A 17 15.13 0.41 1.84
N LYS A 18 16.08 -0.27 1.19
CA LYS A 18 17.36 0.33 0.78
C LYS A 18 17.26 1.05 -0.56
N GLU A 19 16.22 0.78 -1.33
CA GLU A 19 15.94 1.48 -2.58
C GLU A 19 14.96 2.61 -2.31
N ASN A 20 15.23 3.81 -2.85
CA ASN A 20 14.26 4.91 -2.79
C ASN A 20 13.15 4.69 -3.85
N LYS A 21 12.51 3.52 -3.82
CA LYS A 21 11.48 3.09 -4.76
C LYS A 21 10.23 2.74 -3.97
N GLY A 22 9.26 3.64 -3.94
CA GLY A 22 7.91 3.32 -3.48
C GLY A 22 7.01 3.05 -4.67
N PRO A 23 6.80 1.77 -5.03
CA PRO A 23 6.01 1.44 -6.20
C PRO A 23 4.54 1.84 -5.99
N VAL A 24 4.02 2.64 -6.92
CA VAL A 24 2.59 2.96 -6.98
C VAL A 24 1.96 2.08 -8.05
N ILE A 25 1.01 1.23 -7.64
CA ILE A 25 0.39 0.24 -8.52
C ILE A 25 -1.07 0.63 -8.74
N VAL A 26 -1.45 0.77 -10.01
CA VAL A 26 -2.83 1.07 -10.41
C VAL A 26 -3.38 -0.10 -11.22
N LEU A 27 -4.41 -0.76 -10.71
CA LEU A 27 -5.08 -1.88 -11.39
C LEU A 27 -6.37 -1.39 -12.05
N ILE A 28 -6.38 -1.30 -13.38
CA ILE A 28 -7.52 -0.83 -14.16
C ILE A 28 -8.17 -2.02 -14.88
N GLY A 29 -9.48 -2.18 -14.73
CA GLY A 29 -10.23 -3.25 -15.38
C GLY A 29 -11.71 -3.21 -15.01
N ARG A 30 -12.55 -3.86 -15.83
CA ARG A 30 -14.00 -3.99 -15.57
C ARG A 30 -14.26 -4.77 -14.28
N ARG A 31 -15.50 -4.74 -13.76
CA ARG A 31 -15.91 -5.62 -12.65
C ARG A 31 -15.63 -7.08 -13.01
N ASP A 32 -15.28 -7.88 -12.00
CA ASP A 32 -15.03 -9.32 -12.10
C ASP A 32 -13.91 -9.75 -13.06
N THR A 33 -12.95 -8.86 -13.34
CA THR A 33 -11.77 -9.15 -14.19
C THR A 33 -10.55 -9.67 -13.41
N GLY A 34 -10.70 -9.96 -12.13
CA GLY A 34 -9.62 -10.52 -11.30
C GLY A 34 -8.65 -9.50 -10.69
N LYS A 35 -8.98 -8.19 -10.67
CA LYS A 35 -8.15 -7.17 -10.01
C LYS A 35 -7.82 -7.52 -8.56
N THR A 36 -8.84 -7.87 -7.78
CA THR A 36 -8.71 -8.28 -6.37
C THR A 36 -7.81 -9.53 -6.22
N PHE A 37 -7.84 -10.44 -7.20
CA PHE A 37 -6.94 -11.60 -7.22
C PHE A 37 -5.47 -11.17 -7.42
N LEU A 38 -5.21 -10.21 -8.31
CA LEU A 38 -3.86 -9.64 -8.49
C LEU A 38 -3.34 -8.95 -7.22
N VAL A 39 -4.22 -8.26 -6.47
CA VAL A 39 -3.85 -7.66 -5.17
C VAL A 39 -3.43 -8.74 -4.18
N LYS A 40 -4.17 -9.85 -4.09
CA LYS A 40 -3.78 -10.98 -3.23
C LYS A 40 -2.47 -11.62 -3.67
N ASP A 41 -2.24 -11.78 -4.96
CA ASP A 41 -0.98 -12.32 -5.49
C ASP A 41 0.18 -11.38 -5.13
N LEU A 42 -0.01 -10.07 -5.24
CA LEU A 42 0.98 -9.07 -4.82
C LEU A 42 1.29 -9.18 -3.32
N LEU A 43 0.27 -9.25 -2.47
CA LEU A 43 0.43 -9.41 -1.03
C LEU A 43 1.09 -10.76 -0.66
N TYR A 44 0.83 -11.81 -1.44
CA TYR A 44 1.46 -13.12 -1.23
C TYR A 44 2.98 -13.09 -1.43
N PHE A 45 3.49 -12.29 -2.39
CA PHE A 45 4.92 -12.12 -2.60
C PHE A 45 5.58 -11.12 -1.63
N HIS A 46 4.80 -10.33 -0.89
CA HIS A 46 5.26 -9.26 0.00
C HIS A 46 4.73 -9.42 1.43
N GLN A 47 4.76 -10.65 1.94
CA GLN A 47 4.30 -10.99 3.30
C GLN A 47 5.23 -10.45 4.40
N ASP A 48 6.41 -9.97 4.03
CA ASP A 48 7.41 -9.38 4.92
C ASP A 48 7.12 -7.92 5.27
N ILE A 49 6.19 -7.25 4.58
CA ILE A 49 5.77 -5.89 4.93
C ILE A 49 4.97 -5.93 6.26
N PRO A 50 5.40 -5.21 7.31
CA PRO A 50 4.91 -5.44 8.66
C PRO A 50 3.51 -4.88 8.93
N ILE A 51 3.08 -3.86 8.16
CA ILE A 51 1.80 -3.20 8.38
C ILE A 51 1.18 -2.76 7.06
N GLY A 52 -0.14 -2.82 7.01
CA GLY A 52 -0.90 -2.39 5.86
C GLY A 52 -2.25 -1.86 6.26
N THR A 53 -2.69 -0.81 5.58
CA THR A 53 -4.03 -0.24 5.73
C THR A 53 -4.83 -0.48 4.47
N VAL A 54 -6.05 -1.01 4.61
CA VAL A 54 -6.95 -1.26 3.50
C VAL A 54 -8.15 -0.34 3.65
N ILE A 55 -8.48 0.39 2.60
CA ILE A 55 -9.72 1.13 2.47
C ILE A 55 -10.51 0.47 1.34
N SER A 56 -11.59 -0.23 1.69
CA SER A 56 -12.41 -0.94 0.73
C SER A 56 -13.90 -0.88 1.04
N GLY A 57 -14.66 -0.27 0.13
CA GLY A 57 -16.12 -0.20 0.22
C GLY A 57 -16.81 -1.54 -0.03
N THR A 58 -16.09 -2.57 -0.49
CA THR A 58 -16.64 -3.90 -0.77
C THR A 58 -16.37 -4.92 0.34
N GLU A 59 -15.53 -4.59 1.32
CA GLU A 59 -15.12 -5.55 2.37
C GLU A 59 -16.32 -6.04 3.19
N ALA A 60 -17.25 -5.14 3.52
CA ALA A 60 -18.45 -5.46 4.30
C ALA A 60 -19.29 -6.59 3.67
N GLY A 61 -19.25 -6.74 2.35
CA GLY A 61 -19.96 -7.79 1.62
C GLY A 61 -19.13 -9.04 1.33
N ASN A 62 -17.82 -8.90 1.05
CA ASN A 62 -17.01 -10.00 0.52
C ASN A 62 -16.02 -10.63 1.52
N GLY A 63 -15.66 -9.92 2.61
CA GLY A 63 -14.68 -10.37 3.60
C GLY A 63 -13.34 -10.80 2.99
N PHE A 64 -12.93 -10.17 1.88
CA PHE A 64 -11.76 -10.58 1.12
C PHE A 64 -10.46 -10.24 1.85
N TYR A 65 -10.31 -8.98 2.25
CA TYR A 65 -9.10 -8.47 2.88
C TYR A 65 -8.99 -8.93 4.33
N GLY A 66 -10.10 -9.19 5.02
CA GLY A 66 -10.10 -9.70 6.39
C GLY A 66 -9.45 -11.08 6.57
N LYS A 67 -9.18 -11.80 5.46
CA LYS A 67 -8.40 -13.06 5.44
C LYS A 67 -6.89 -12.84 5.35
N LEU A 68 -6.47 -11.63 4.96
CA LEU A 68 -5.07 -11.27 4.66
C LEU A 68 -4.53 -10.22 5.63
N VAL A 69 -5.40 -9.29 6.06
CA VAL A 69 -5.07 -8.15 6.91
C VAL A 69 -5.99 -8.18 8.14
N PRO A 70 -5.48 -7.88 9.35
CA PRO A 70 -6.33 -7.79 10.54
C PRO A 70 -7.45 -6.76 10.34
N LYS A 71 -8.67 -7.10 10.77
CA LYS A 71 -9.86 -6.24 10.63
C LYS A 71 -9.68 -4.82 11.18
N LEU A 72 -8.81 -4.65 12.18
CA LEU A 72 -8.47 -3.35 12.77
C LEU A 72 -7.90 -2.35 11.74
N PHE A 73 -7.27 -2.84 10.67
CA PHE A 73 -6.65 -2.02 9.63
C PHE A 73 -7.46 -1.97 8.33
N ILE A 74 -8.70 -2.47 8.36
CA ILE A 74 -9.60 -2.43 7.21
C ILE A 74 -10.72 -1.44 7.49
N HIS A 75 -10.89 -0.49 6.58
CA HIS A 75 -11.84 0.60 6.68
C HIS A 75 -12.77 0.56 5.46
N GLU A 76 -14.06 0.78 5.69
CA GLU A 76 -15.06 0.73 4.61
C GLU A 76 -15.05 1.99 3.74
N GLU A 77 -14.76 3.14 4.35
CA GLU A 77 -14.83 4.44 3.69
C GLU A 77 -13.49 5.19 3.74
N TYR A 78 -13.23 5.96 2.68
CA TYR A 78 -12.08 6.86 2.66
C TYR A 78 -12.26 8.00 3.66
N ASN A 79 -11.22 8.23 4.45
CA ASN A 79 -11.13 9.40 5.33
C ASN A 79 -9.69 9.90 5.34
N SER A 80 -9.50 11.20 5.07
CA SER A 80 -8.18 11.86 5.07
C SER A 80 -7.38 11.60 6.35
N VAL A 81 -8.06 11.45 7.49
CA VAL A 81 -7.44 11.14 8.79
C VAL A 81 -6.74 9.77 8.78
N LEU A 82 -7.26 8.79 8.02
CA LEU A 82 -6.62 7.48 7.88
C LEU A 82 -5.26 7.62 7.19
N ILE A 83 -5.23 8.35 6.07
CA ILE A 83 -4.00 8.62 5.32
C ILE A 83 -3.02 9.43 6.17
N GLU A 84 -3.50 10.45 6.89
CA GLU A 84 -2.67 11.24 7.79
C GLU A 84 -2.03 10.36 8.88
N ASN A 85 -2.79 9.44 9.46
CA ASN A 85 -2.28 8.52 10.47
C ASN A 85 -1.20 7.59 9.94
N VAL A 86 -1.38 7.05 8.73
CA VAL A 86 -0.37 6.21 8.07
C VAL A 86 0.92 7.02 7.85
N LEU A 87 0.80 8.22 7.27
CA LEU A 87 1.94 9.11 7.03
C LEU A 87 2.65 9.53 8.34
N ARG A 88 1.88 9.84 9.38
CA ARG A 88 2.41 10.22 10.70
C ARG A 88 3.19 9.08 11.33
N ARG A 89 2.64 7.86 11.31
CA ARG A 89 3.32 6.67 11.81
C ARG A 89 4.63 6.46 11.04
N GLN A 90 4.57 6.46 9.73
CA GLN A 90 5.73 6.23 8.87
C GLN A 90 6.87 7.22 9.16
N ARG A 91 6.56 8.53 9.23
CA ARG A 91 7.55 9.55 9.60
C ARG A 91 8.15 9.32 11.00
N ALA A 92 7.32 8.94 11.97
CA ALA A 92 7.79 8.66 13.32
C ALA A 92 8.75 7.46 13.35
N VAL A 93 8.41 6.38 12.65
CA VAL A 93 9.23 5.16 12.56
C VAL A 93 10.54 5.42 11.83
N MET A 94 10.50 6.12 10.69
CA MET A 94 11.73 6.50 9.98
C MET A 94 12.65 7.37 10.83
N LYS A 95 12.08 8.35 11.56
CA LYS A 95 12.86 9.19 12.48
C LYS A 95 13.54 8.36 13.57
N GLN A 96 12.82 7.40 14.15
CA GLN A 96 13.38 6.50 15.15
C GLN A 96 14.49 5.62 14.56
N CYS A 97 14.27 5.06 13.37
CA CYS A 97 15.26 4.21 12.72
C CYS A 97 16.55 4.97 12.38
N ASN A 98 16.44 6.23 11.94
CA ASN A 98 17.60 7.10 11.71
C ASN A 98 18.35 7.39 13.02
N GLN A 99 17.64 7.67 14.11
CA GLN A 99 18.26 7.88 15.42
C GLN A 99 18.98 6.64 15.95
N GLU A 100 18.38 5.45 15.78
CA GLU A 100 19.02 4.18 16.14
C GLU A 100 20.24 3.89 15.26
N MET A 101 20.17 4.21 13.97
CA MET A 101 21.29 4.09 13.05
C MET A 101 22.46 5.02 13.43
N GLU A 102 22.17 6.27 13.81
CA GLU A 102 23.20 7.21 14.27
C GLU A 102 23.84 6.77 15.60
N THR A 103 23.04 6.27 16.54
CA THR A 103 23.49 5.93 17.90
C THR A 103 24.17 4.57 17.96
N TYR A 104 23.58 3.56 17.33
CA TYR A 104 23.96 2.15 17.48
C TYR A 104 24.48 1.52 16.18
N LYS A 105 24.47 2.25 15.05
CA LYS A 105 24.80 1.74 13.71
C LYS A 105 23.98 0.52 13.28
N LYS A 106 22.82 0.34 13.91
CA LYS A 106 21.85 -0.70 13.60
C LYS A 106 20.46 -0.19 13.95
N CYS A 107 19.48 -0.58 13.16
CA CYS A 107 18.06 -0.39 13.42
C CYS A 107 17.38 -1.74 13.21
N SER A 108 16.52 -2.14 14.15
CA SER A 108 15.79 -3.42 14.08
C SER A 108 14.33 -3.24 13.65
N ILE A 109 13.94 -2.00 13.34
CA ILE A 109 12.58 -1.63 13.02
C ILE A 109 12.44 -1.56 11.50
N ASP A 110 11.39 -2.18 10.99
CA ASP A 110 11.01 -2.08 9.59
C ASP A 110 9.98 -0.94 9.40
N PRO A 111 10.33 0.13 8.66
CA PRO A 111 9.45 1.27 8.44
C PRO A 111 8.37 1.03 7.38
N ARG A 112 8.46 -0.07 6.61
CA ARG A 112 7.61 -0.32 5.45
C ARG A 112 6.14 -0.41 5.82
N THR A 113 5.30 0.12 4.94
CA THR A 113 3.84 0.01 5.06
C THR A 113 3.20 0.09 3.68
N PHE A 114 2.10 -0.62 3.48
CA PHE A 114 1.30 -0.48 2.27
C PHE A 114 -0.06 0.18 2.56
N VAL A 115 -0.64 0.79 1.52
CA VAL A 115 -2.01 1.28 1.53
C VAL A 115 -2.72 0.71 0.31
N ILE A 116 -3.85 0.04 0.53
CA ILE A 116 -4.72 -0.47 -0.53
C ILE A 116 -5.98 0.39 -0.56
N LEU A 117 -6.31 0.86 -1.77
CA LEU A 117 -7.52 1.63 -2.05
C LEU A 117 -8.33 0.84 -3.08
N ASP A 118 -9.36 0.12 -2.62
CA ASP A 118 -10.16 -0.76 -3.47
C ASP A 118 -11.63 -0.35 -3.48
N ASP A 119 -12.16 -0.04 -4.66
CA ASP A 119 -13.54 0.44 -4.88
C ASP A 119 -13.94 1.68 -4.04
N CYS A 120 -12.98 2.42 -3.49
CA CYS A 120 -13.23 3.62 -2.67
C CYS A 120 -13.24 4.93 -3.48
N LEU A 121 -13.17 4.85 -4.82
CA LEU A 121 -13.03 6.01 -5.69
C LEU A 121 -14.37 6.62 -6.14
N TYR A 122 -15.51 6.15 -5.61
CA TYR A 122 -16.83 6.63 -5.98
C TYR A 122 -17.05 8.11 -5.58
N ASP A 123 -16.51 8.53 -4.44
CA ASP A 123 -16.56 9.93 -4.02
C ASP A 123 -15.38 10.71 -4.62
N ASN A 124 -15.59 11.82 -5.31
CA ASN A 124 -14.51 12.59 -5.94
C ASN A 124 -13.65 13.40 -4.95
N THR A 125 -13.99 13.38 -3.65
CA THR A 125 -13.27 14.12 -2.60
C THR A 125 -11.80 13.67 -2.46
N TRP A 126 -11.51 12.37 -2.57
CA TRP A 126 -10.14 11.83 -2.43
C TRP A 126 -9.17 12.40 -3.48
N ALA A 127 -9.63 12.62 -4.72
CA ALA A 127 -8.78 13.09 -5.82
C ALA A 127 -8.29 14.53 -5.63
N ARG A 128 -8.99 15.31 -4.80
CA ARG A 128 -8.65 16.70 -4.46
C ARG A 128 -7.84 16.80 -3.17
N ASP A 129 -7.73 15.71 -2.41
CA ASP A 129 -6.97 15.69 -1.18
C ASP A 129 -5.47 15.86 -1.47
N LYS A 130 -4.86 16.83 -0.78
CA LYS A 130 -3.42 17.11 -0.89
C LYS A 130 -2.59 15.93 -0.41
N LEU A 131 -3.08 15.19 0.60
CA LEU A 131 -2.38 14.02 1.14
C LEU A 131 -2.37 12.88 0.14
N MET A 132 -3.49 12.66 -0.57
CA MET A 132 -3.56 11.67 -1.65
C MET A 132 -2.58 12.00 -2.77
N ARG A 133 -2.49 13.26 -3.19
CA ARG A 133 -1.47 13.68 -4.17
C ARG A 133 -0.06 13.44 -3.66
N ALA A 134 0.19 13.71 -2.38
CA ALA A 134 1.48 13.42 -1.77
C ALA A 134 1.79 11.91 -1.73
N LEU A 135 0.81 11.02 -1.52
CA LEU A 135 1.01 9.57 -1.63
C LEU A 135 1.42 9.17 -3.05
N PHE A 136 0.70 9.67 -4.06
CA PHE A 136 0.93 9.31 -5.45
C PHE A 136 2.23 9.90 -6.02
N MET A 137 2.60 11.12 -5.61
CA MET A 137 3.79 11.81 -6.11
C MET A 137 5.05 11.50 -5.30
N ASN A 138 4.90 11.20 -4.01
CA ASN A 138 6.02 10.85 -3.13
C ASN A 138 5.93 9.38 -2.74
N GLY A 139 5.76 8.47 -3.71
CA GLY A 139 5.78 7.02 -3.45
C GLY A 139 6.97 6.62 -2.57
N GLU A 140 8.10 7.31 -2.70
CA GLU A 140 9.30 7.28 -1.84
C GLU A 140 9.04 7.27 -0.32
N LEU A 141 7.94 7.89 0.13
CA LEU A 141 7.29 7.71 1.44
C LEU A 141 7.31 6.26 1.95
N PHE A 142 6.87 5.34 1.10
CA PHE A 142 6.30 4.02 1.42
C PHE A 142 7.22 2.83 1.22
N ALA A 143 8.48 3.10 0.86
CA ALA A 143 9.53 2.09 0.73
C ALA A 143 10.29 1.85 2.04
#